data_AF-A0A0C2AVY8-F1
#
_entry.id   AF-A0A0C2AVY8-F1
#
_cell.length_a   1.000
_cell.length_b   1.000
_cell.length_c   1.000
_cell.angle_alpha   90.00
_cell.angle_beta   90.00
_cell.angle_gamma   90.00
#
_symmetry.space_group_name_H-M   'P 1'
#
loop_
_entity.id
_entity.type
_entity.pdbx_description
1 polymer ?
#
loop_
_entity_poly.entity_id
_entity_poly.type
_entity_poly.pdbx_seq_one_letter_code
_entity_poly.pdbx_strand_id
1 'polypeptide(L)'
;MTEFLGPLELVGDRWIIGDSEREGGSCLVLGPEGFAHHGPGAPERVALVPWSRFIDVRIHATYRAWLATRTMGVVGVLGHNHMETGRSGCSVRGTLRHPYENWSVNYTHHERPYTSAHLFMLRALCAKVSRAKAPHRLGDREWLGLAVARLAPLHGWRTRPQATREVNAVIDGLGF
;
A
#
# COMPACT_ATOMS: atom_id res chain seq x y z
N MET A 1 -17.51 7.88 8.01
CA MET A 1 -16.94 6.56 8.34
C MET A 1 -15.56 6.51 7.69
N THR A 2 -14.50 6.24 8.45
CA THR A 2 -13.14 6.24 7.89
C THR A 2 -12.92 4.94 7.11
N GLU A 3 -12.85 5.03 5.79
CA GLU A 3 -12.64 3.88 4.91
C GLU A 3 -11.13 3.61 4.79
N PHE A 4 -10.65 2.57 5.48
CA PHE A 4 -9.27 2.14 5.40
C PHE A 4 -9.14 0.64 5.15
N LEU A 5 -8.06 0.28 4.48
CA LEU A 5 -7.63 -1.10 4.26
C LEU A 5 -6.15 -1.20 4.66
N GLY A 6 -5.91 -1.38 5.96
CA GLY A 6 -4.56 -1.41 6.53
C GLY A 6 -3.86 -0.05 6.42
N PRO A 7 -2.73 0.06 5.67
CA PRO A 7 -2.03 1.32 5.48
C PRO A 7 -2.69 2.24 4.44
N LEU A 8 -3.66 1.75 3.66
CA LEU A 8 -4.43 2.56 2.70
C LEU A 8 -5.61 3.21 3.41
N GLU A 9 -5.78 4.52 3.30
CA GLU A 9 -6.92 5.25 3.85
C GLU A 9 -7.34 6.43 2.97
N LEU A 10 -8.60 6.83 3.07
CA LEU A 10 -9.11 8.04 2.46
C LEU A 10 -8.93 9.22 3.43
N VAL A 11 -8.08 10.18 3.06
CA VAL A 11 -7.87 11.43 3.81
C VAL A 11 -8.37 12.60 2.98
N GLY A 12 -9.45 13.24 3.45
CA GLY A 12 -10.17 14.24 2.68
C GLY A 12 -10.75 13.64 1.40
N ASP A 13 -10.17 14.00 0.25
CA ASP A 13 -10.57 13.56 -1.08
C ASP A 13 -9.55 12.63 -1.76
N ARG A 14 -8.49 12.24 -1.06
CA ARG A 14 -7.35 11.52 -1.63
C ARG A 14 -7.08 10.21 -0.91
N TRP A 15 -6.79 9.17 -1.69
CA TRP A 15 -6.32 7.90 -1.17
C TRP A 15 -4.83 8.00 -0.84
N ILE A 16 -4.46 7.62 0.38
CA ILE A 16 -3.11 7.74 0.90
C ILE A 16 -2.64 6.39 1.44
N ILE A 17 -1.38 6.05 1.19
CA ILE A 17 -0.66 4.96 1.85
C ILE A 17 0.29 5.54 2.89
N GLY A 18 0.11 5.12 4.13
CA GLY A 18 0.89 5.57 5.27
C GLY A 18 0.32 6.81 5.96
N ASP A 19 0.90 7.12 7.10
CA ASP A 19 0.43 8.17 8.01
C ASP A 19 0.82 9.56 7.50
N SER A 20 -0.13 10.27 6.92
CA SER A 20 0.05 11.65 6.45
C SER A 20 0.00 12.69 7.56
N GLU A 21 -0.59 12.38 8.71
CA GLU A 21 -0.72 13.31 9.84
C GLU A 21 0.55 13.34 10.69
N ARG A 22 1.38 12.31 10.59
CA ARG A 22 2.66 12.24 11.28
C ARG A 22 3.63 13.33 10.80
N GLU A 23 3.95 14.26 11.70
CA GLU A 23 4.97 15.28 11.47
C GLU A 23 6.33 14.64 11.13
N GLY A 24 6.97 15.14 10.06
CA GLY A 24 8.20 14.54 9.53
C GLY A 24 8.02 13.13 8.97
N GLY A 25 6.78 12.68 8.79
CA GLY A 25 6.43 11.39 8.20
C GLY A 25 6.60 11.34 6.69
N SER A 26 6.35 10.17 6.13
CA SER A 26 6.33 9.91 4.69
C SER A 26 5.05 9.20 4.31
N CYS A 27 4.40 9.62 3.24
CA CYS A 27 3.20 8.98 2.73
C CYS A 27 3.18 9.02 1.20
N LEU A 28 2.33 8.20 0.60
CA LEU A 28 2.11 8.22 -0.84
C LEU A 28 0.65 8.57 -1.12
N VAL A 29 0.44 9.57 -1.96
CA VAL A 29 -0.87 9.93 -2.48
C VAL A 29 -1.10 9.20 -3.80
N LEU A 30 -2.24 8.53 -3.90
CA LEU A 30 -2.70 7.83 -5.09
C LEU A 30 -3.55 8.81 -5.89
N GLY A 31 -2.95 9.44 -6.90
CA GLY A 31 -3.62 10.38 -7.79
C GLY A 31 -3.94 9.76 -9.15
N PRO A 32 -4.79 10.41 -9.97
CA PRO A 32 -5.14 9.92 -11.30
C PRO A 32 -3.93 9.81 -12.24
N GLU A 33 -2.89 10.63 -12.02
CA GLU A 33 -1.67 10.64 -12.83
C GLU A 33 -0.64 9.60 -12.40
N GLY A 34 -0.59 9.24 -11.11
CA GLY A 34 0.44 8.37 -10.57
C GLY A 34 0.56 8.36 -9.05
N PHE A 35 1.65 7.78 -8.57
CA PHE A 35 2.04 7.86 -7.16
C PHE A 35 2.80 9.15 -6.89
N ALA A 36 2.25 10.00 -6.03
CA ALA A 36 2.90 11.18 -5.50
C ALA A 36 3.51 10.84 -4.13
N HIS A 37 4.83 10.79 -4.03
CA HIS A 37 5.51 10.59 -2.74
C HIS A 37 5.69 11.92 -2.00
N HIS A 38 5.21 11.96 -0.76
CA HIS A 38 5.42 13.05 0.18
C HIS A 38 6.44 12.56 1.23
N GLY A 39 7.68 13.06 1.14
CA GLY A 39 8.77 12.67 2.03
C GLY A 39 8.92 13.57 3.27
N PRO A 40 9.74 13.14 4.25
CA PRO A 40 10.01 13.91 5.46
C PRO A 40 10.60 15.28 5.15
N GLY A 41 9.93 16.36 5.58
CA GLY A 41 10.47 17.73 5.51
C GLY A 41 10.56 18.33 4.11
N ALA A 42 9.81 17.82 3.13
CA ALA A 42 9.77 18.38 1.77
C ALA A 42 8.54 19.29 1.58
N PRO A 43 8.69 20.63 1.57
CA PRO A 43 7.58 21.52 1.23
C PRO A 43 7.22 21.51 -0.27
N GLU A 44 8.04 20.94 -1.17
CA GLU A 44 7.86 21.17 -2.62
C GLU A 44 8.25 20.03 -3.59
N ARG A 45 8.93 18.95 -3.17
CA ARG A 45 9.29 17.85 -4.09
C ARG A 45 8.42 16.63 -3.88
N VAL A 46 7.20 16.70 -4.40
CA VAL A 46 6.39 15.52 -4.69
C VAL A 46 7.05 14.77 -5.85
N ALA A 47 7.74 13.68 -5.55
CA ALA A 47 8.22 12.79 -6.61
C ALA A 47 7.01 12.02 -7.16
N LEU A 48 6.47 12.49 -8.29
CA LEU A 48 5.39 11.82 -9.02
C LEU A 48 5.97 10.74 -9.94
N VAL A 49 5.50 9.51 -9.78
CA VAL A 49 5.78 8.43 -10.73
C VAL A 49 4.49 8.12 -11.49
N PRO A 50 4.43 8.39 -12.81
CA PRO A 50 3.23 8.17 -13.61
C PRO A 50 2.80 6.70 -13.65
N TRP A 51 1.49 6.44 -13.67
CA TRP A 51 0.97 5.07 -13.79
C TRP A 51 1.45 4.35 -15.04
N SER A 52 1.65 5.08 -16.13
CA SER A 52 2.15 4.55 -17.41
C SER A 52 3.54 3.90 -17.30
N ARG A 53 4.33 4.29 -16.28
CA ARG A 53 5.62 3.65 -16.01
C ARG A 53 5.47 2.33 -15.27
N PHE A 54 4.43 2.13 -14.46
CA PHE A 54 4.32 0.93 -13.62
C PHE A 54 3.98 -0.32 -14.45
N ILE A 55 4.80 -1.36 -14.27
CA ILE A 55 4.49 -2.73 -14.71
C ILE A 55 3.71 -3.44 -13.62
N ASP A 56 4.19 -3.30 -12.39
CA ASP A 56 3.59 -3.88 -11.20
C ASP A 56 3.73 -2.94 -10.01
N VAL A 57 2.82 -3.10 -9.06
CA VAL A 57 2.81 -2.42 -7.77
C VAL A 57 2.66 -3.47 -6.68
N ARG A 58 3.48 -3.35 -5.64
CA ARG A 58 3.52 -4.22 -4.47
C ARG A 58 3.56 -3.36 -3.22
N ILE A 59 2.92 -3.84 -2.16
CA ILE A 59 2.97 -3.18 -0.84
C ILE A 59 3.50 -4.12 0.22
N HIS A 60 4.35 -3.56 1.07
CA HIS A 60 4.93 -4.18 2.25
C HIS A 60 4.55 -3.33 3.46
N ALA A 61 4.05 -3.98 4.50
CA ALA A 61 3.60 -3.38 5.75
C ALA A 61 3.84 -4.36 6.91
N THR A 62 4.41 -3.83 7.99
CA THR A 62 4.44 -4.52 9.29
C THR A 62 3.04 -4.52 9.92
N TYR A 63 2.74 -5.46 10.83
CA TYR A 63 1.46 -5.47 11.56
C TYR A 63 1.32 -4.37 12.60
N ARG A 64 2.44 -3.95 13.19
CA ARG A 64 2.50 -2.97 14.28
C ARG A 64 3.65 -2.00 14.02
N ALA A 65 3.45 -0.72 14.33
CA ALA A 65 4.44 0.33 14.07
C ALA A 65 5.83 0.04 14.68
N TRP A 66 5.90 -0.53 15.88
CA TRP A 66 7.18 -0.83 16.54
C TRP A 66 8.03 -1.87 15.77
N LEU A 67 7.40 -2.74 14.96
CA LEU A 67 8.11 -3.68 14.09
C LEU A 67 8.82 -3.00 12.92
N ALA A 68 8.38 -1.79 12.53
CA ALA A 68 9.03 -0.97 11.50
C ALA A 68 10.24 -0.17 12.01
N THR A 69 10.62 -0.33 13.29
CA THR A 69 11.76 0.41 13.88
C THR A 69 13.11 -0.20 13.47
N ARG A 70 14.17 0.62 13.47
CA ARG A 70 15.55 0.18 13.14
C ARG A 70 16.00 -1.00 14.01
N THR A 71 15.69 -0.96 15.30
CA THR A 71 16.01 -2.02 16.27
C THR A 71 15.40 -3.36 15.85
N MET A 72 14.13 -3.35 15.43
CA MET A 72 13.46 -4.57 14.97
C MET A 72 13.94 -5.08 13.61
N GLY A 73 14.53 -4.21 12.79
CA GLY A 73 15.25 -4.62 11.59
C GLY A 73 16.49 -5.46 11.92
N VAL A 74 17.27 -5.03 12.93
CA VAL A 74 18.46 -5.78 13.38
C VAL A 74 18.06 -7.12 13.99
N VAL A 75 17.04 -7.14 14.86
CA VAL A 75 16.53 -8.38 15.46
C VAL A 75 15.98 -9.34 14.39
N GLY A 76 15.28 -8.83 13.37
CA GLY A 76 14.77 -9.63 12.27
C GLY A 76 15.87 -10.32 11.46
N VAL A 77 16.95 -9.58 11.14
CA VAL A 77 18.13 -10.12 10.43
C VAL A 77 18.84 -11.18 11.27
N LEU A 78 19.09 -10.90 12.56
CA LEU A 78 19.79 -11.84 13.46
C LEU A 78 18.95 -13.08 13.78
N GLY A 79 17.62 -12.95 13.81
CA GLY A 79 16.70 -14.05 14.08
C GLY A 79 16.32 -14.89 12.86
N HIS A 80 16.93 -14.65 11.68
CA HIS A 80 16.51 -15.24 10.39
C HIS A 80 15.01 -15.15 10.11
N ASN A 81 14.36 -14.09 10.59
CA ASN A 81 12.91 -13.98 10.49
C ASN A 81 12.56 -13.27 9.19
N HIS A 82 11.89 -13.96 8.26
CA HIS A 82 11.41 -13.41 6.97
C HIS A 82 10.26 -12.38 7.11
N MET A 83 10.00 -11.92 8.33
CA MET A 83 8.99 -10.89 8.57
C MET A 83 9.45 -9.55 8.02
N GLU A 84 8.49 -8.79 7.48
CA GLU A 84 8.71 -7.39 7.14
C GLU A 84 8.96 -6.65 8.46
N THR A 85 10.24 -6.40 8.78
CA THR A 85 10.67 -5.62 9.94
C THR A 85 11.71 -4.58 9.51
N GLY A 86 12.01 -3.62 10.39
CA GLY A 86 13.00 -2.60 10.11
C GLY A 86 12.44 -1.41 9.35
N ARG A 87 13.32 -0.44 9.06
CA ARG A 87 12.96 0.87 8.45
C ARG A 87 12.31 0.74 7.06
N SER A 88 12.52 -0.39 6.38
CA SER A 88 11.90 -0.74 5.09
C SER A 88 10.69 -1.68 5.22
N GLY A 89 10.26 -1.98 6.45
CA GLY A 89 9.12 -2.85 6.74
C GLY A 89 7.78 -2.25 6.31
N CYS A 90 7.76 -0.95 6.01
CA CYS A 90 6.64 -0.24 5.38
C CYS A 90 7.12 0.40 4.09
N SER A 91 6.81 -0.20 2.95
CA SER A 91 7.20 0.31 1.63
C SER A 91 6.20 -0.02 0.54
N VAL A 92 6.06 0.88 -0.42
CA VAL A 92 5.47 0.60 -1.74
C VAL A 92 6.62 0.34 -2.71
N ARG A 93 6.50 -0.73 -3.48
CA ARG A 93 7.49 -1.16 -4.46
C ARG A 93 6.84 -1.35 -5.81
N GLY A 94 7.60 -1.22 -6.88
CA GLY A 94 7.12 -1.50 -8.22
C GLY A 94 8.27 -1.66 -9.19
N THR A 95 7.97 -2.28 -10.33
CA THR A 95 8.87 -2.31 -11.47
C THR A 95 8.42 -1.25 -12.45
N LEU A 96 9.30 -0.32 -12.81
CA LEU A 96 9.02 0.74 -13.78
C LEU A 96 9.50 0.34 -15.18
N ARG A 97 8.86 0.87 -16.21
CA ARG A 97 9.26 0.76 -17.62
C ARG A 97 10.17 1.93 -18.01
N HIS A 98 11.10 1.65 -18.91
CA HIS A 98 11.92 2.61 -19.66
C HIS A 98 12.63 3.69 -18.81
N PRO A 99 13.84 3.41 -18.30
CA PRO A 99 14.50 2.09 -18.25
C PRO A 99 13.79 1.14 -17.28
N TYR A 100 14.03 -0.16 -17.41
CA TYR A 100 13.55 -1.10 -16.41
C TYR A 100 14.28 -0.86 -15.10
N GLU A 101 13.57 -0.37 -14.10
CA GLU A 101 14.13 -0.02 -12.80
C GLU A 101 13.24 -0.53 -11.67
N ASN A 102 13.88 -0.97 -10.59
CA ASN A 102 13.19 -1.29 -9.35
C ASN A 102 12.95 0.02 -8.60
N TRP A 103 11.69 0.37 -8.39
CA TRP A 103 11.30 1.52 -7.60
C TRP A 103 10.78 1.07 -6.24
N SER A 104 11.18 1.80 -5.19
CA SER A 104 10.75 1.53 -3.82
C SER A 104 10.74 2.82 -3.03
N VAL A 105 9.66 3.05 -2.30
CA VAL A 105 9.49 4.19 -1.41
C VAL A 105 8.98 3.70 -0.08
N ASN A 106 9.59 4.17 1.01
CA ASN A 106 9.13 3.87 2.36
C ASN A 106 8.01 4.83 2.74
N TYR A 107 7.11 4.38 3.60
CA TYR A 107 6.08 5.22 4.20
C TYR A 107 6.07 5.04 5.71
N THR A 108 5.51 6.02 6.40
CA THR A 108 5.37 6.01 7.85
C THR A 108 4.15 5.18 8.24
N HIS A 109 4.34 4.22 9.14
CA HIS A 109 3.25 3.40 9.66
C HIS A 109 2.34 4.23 10.58
N HIS A 110 1.03 3.99 10.49
CA HIS A 110 0.03 4.58 11.40
C HIS A 110 0.25 4.12 12.86
N GLU A 111 -0.20 4.87 13.85
CA GLU A 111 -0.12 4.35 15.24
C GLU A 111 -1.00 3.10 15.46
N ARG A 112 -2.14 3.02 14.75
CA ARG A 112 -3.05 1.86 14.79
C ARG A 112 -2.39 0.60 14.21
N PRO A 113 -2.64 -0.58 14.78
CA PRO A 113 -2.20 -1.84 14.19
C PRO A 113 -2.96 -2.15 12.89
N TYR A 114 -2.31 -2.84 11.96
CA TYR A 114 -2.96 -3.38 10.77
C TYR A 114 -3.35 -4.84 10.98
N THR A 115 -4.58 -5.20 10.60
CA THR A 115 -5.02 -6.60 10.65
C THR A 115 -4.39 -7.41 9.53
N SER A 116 -4.20 -8.71 9.75
CA SER A 116 -3.71 -9.61 8.69
C SER A 116 -4.65 -9.68 7.49
N ALA A 117 -5.96 -9.64 7.72
CA ALA A 117 -6.97 -9.59 6.68
C ALA A 117 -6.75 -8.37 5.76
N HIS A 118 -6.63 -7.17 6.34
CA HIS A 118 -6.41 -5.95 5.58
C HIS A 118 -5.10 -5.98 4.79
N LEU A 119 -4.01 -6.44 5.41
CA LEU A 119 -2.72 -6.54 4.73
C LEU A 119 -2.75 -7.55 3.56
N PHE A 120 -3.42 -8.69 3.73
CA PHE A 120 -3.55 -9.67 2.65
C PHE A 120 -4.45 -9.17 1.52
N MET A 121 -5.54 -8.48 1.84
CA MET A 121 -6.44 -7.90 0.84
C MET A 121 -5.76 -6.80 0.05
N LEU A 122 -5.06 -5.89 0.71
CA LEU A 122 -4.35 -4.81 0.02
C LEU A 122 -3.24 -5.36 -0.89
N ARG A 123 -2.46 -6.33 -0.42
CA ARG A 123 -1.47 -7.03 -1.26
C ARG A 123 -2.11 -7.72 -2.46
N ALA A 124 -3.25 -8.40 -2.25
CA ALA A 124 -3.98 -9.06 -3.32
C ALA A 124 -4.58 -8.04 -4.32
N LEU A 125 -5.05 -6.88 -3.84
CA LEU A 125 -5.56 -5.80 -4.68
C LEU A 125 -4.47 -5.29 -5.61
N CYS A 126 -3.31 -4.90 -5.06
CA CYS A 126 -2.15 -4.47 -5.85
C CYS A 126 -1.70 -5.54 -6.85
N ALA A 127 -1.69 -6.81 -6.45
CA ALA A 127 -1.33 -7.91 -7.35
C ALA A 127 -2.35 -8.10 -8.48
N LYS A 128 -3.65 -7.98 -8.19
CA LYS A 128 -4.74 -8.16 -9.17
C LYS A 128 -4.72 -7.03 -10.22
N VAL A 129 -4.63 -5.77 -9.81
CA VAL A 129 -4.52 -4.63 -10.75
C VAL A 129 -3.25 -4.69 -11.59
N SER A 130 -2.13 -5.13 -11.01
CA SER A 130 -0.87 -5.31 -11.73
C SER A 130 -0.98 -6.40 -12.79
N ARG A 131 -1.55 -7.56 -12.45
CA ARG A 131 -1.78 -8.67 -13.39
C ARG A 131 -2.73 -8.28 -14.53
N ALA A 132 -3.74 -7.47 -14.23
CA ALA A 132 -4.65 -6.91 -15.21
C ALA A 132 -4.03 -5.78 -16.06
N LYS A 133 -2.76 -5.41 -15.82
CA LYS A 133 -2.07 -4.29 -16.48
C LYS A 133 -2.82 -2.95 -16.29
N ALA A 134 -3.52 -2.81 -15.18
CA ALA A 134 -4.34 -1.65 -14.85
C ALA A 134 -3.92 -0.96 -13.53
N PRO A 135 -2.62 -0.67 -13.29
CA PRO A 135 -2.18 -0.04 -12.04
C PRO A 135 -2.82 1.34 -11.84
N HIS A 136 -3.21 2.03 -12.92
CA HIS A 136 -3.91 3.32 -12.87
C HIS A 136 -5.24 3.28 -12.11
N ARG A 137 -5.88 2.10 -11.95
CA ARG A 137 -7.09 1.95 -11.13
C ARG A 137 -6.87 2.24 -9.65
N LEU A 138 -5.63 2.16 -9.17
CA LEU A 138 -5.29 2.62 -7.83
C LEU A 138 -5.39 4.16 -7.71
N GLY A 139 -5.25 4.90 -8.81
CA GLY A 139 -5.43 6.35 -8.85
C GLY A 139 -6.86 6.80 -9.09
N ASP A 140 -7.77 5.88 -9.42
CA ASP A 140 -9.19 6.16 -9.62
C ASP A 140 -9.90 6.17 -8.26
N ARG A 141 -10.25 7.39 -7.81
CA ARG A 141 -10.82 7.62 -6.47
C ARG A 141 -12.10 6.84 -6.23
N GLU A 142 -13.02 6.86 -7.19
CA GLU A 142 -14.34 6.23 -7.05
C GLU A 142 -14.21 4.72 -7.09
N TRP A 143 -13.46 4.22 -8.06
CA TRP A 143 -13.22 2.78 -8.19
C TRP A 143 -12.52 2.21 -6.95
N LEU A 144 -11.48 2.90 -6.45
CA LEU A 144 -10.74 2.46 -5.27
C LEU A 144 -11.61 2.54 -4.01
N GLY A 145 -12.47 3.56 -3.90
CA GLY A 145 -13.44 3.66 -2.81
C GLY A 145 -14.44 2.52 -2.80
N LEU A 146 -15.00 2.17 -3.96
CA LEU A 146 -15.89 1.00 -4.07
C LEU A 146 -15.18 -0.30 -3.72
N ALA A 147 -13.93 -0.47 -4.14
CA ALA A 147 -13.12 -1.64 -3.79
C ALA A 147 -12.86 -1.71 -2.27
N VAL A 148 -12.44 -0.60 -1.65
CA VAL A 148 -12.16 -0.53 -0.21
C VAL A 148 -13.44 -0.72 0.61
N ALA A 149 -14.56 -0.10 0.22
CA ALA A 149 -15.84 -0.25 0.91
C ALA A 149 -16.33 -1.71 0.93
N ARG A 150 -16.04 -2.49 -0.13
CA ARG A 150 -16.36 -3.93 -0.19
C ARG A 150 -15.36 -4.81 0.56
N LEU A 151 -14.08 -4.42 0.62
CA LEU A 151 -13.01 -5.22 1.22
C LEU A 151 -12.79 -4.92 2.71
N ALA A 152 -12.91 -3.67 3.16
CA ALA A 152 -12.62 -3.28 4.53
C ALA A 152 -13.50 -3.98 5.59
N PRO A 153 -14.81 -4.21 5.36
CA PRO A 153 -15.67 -4.95 6.29
C PRO A 153 -15.32 -6.43 6.41
N LEU A 154 -14.48 -6.96 5.52
CA LEU A 154 -14.06 -8.34 5.54
C LEU A 154 -12.92 -8.49 6.56
N HIS A 155 -13.23 -8.50 7.86
CA HIS A 155 -12.24 -8.49 8.95
C HIS A 155 -12.00 -9.85 9.64
N GLY A 156 -12.53 -10.95 9.09
CA GLY A 156 -12.34 -12.30 9.62
C GLY A 156 -10.93 -12.85 9.41
N TRP A 157 -10.55 -13.82 10.25
CA TRP A 157 -9.28 -14.54 10.09
C TRP A 157 -9.28 -15.27 8.75
N ARG A 158 -8.36 -14.90 7.86
CA ARG A 158 -8.27 -15.45 6.51
C ARG A 158 -6.88 -15.89 6.16
N THR A 159 -6.83 -16.99 5.44
CA THR A 159 -5.61 -17.41 4.76
C THR A 159 -5.39 -16.53 3.52
N ARG A 160 -4.13 -16.39 3.10
CA ARG A 160 -3.76 -15.64 1.89
C ARG A 160 -4.54 -16.06 0.63
N PRO A 161 -4.82 -17.37 0.37
CA PRO A 161 -5.64 -17.78 -0.76
C PRO A 161 -7.09 -17.31 -0.68
N GLN A 162 -7.70 -17.29 0.52
CA GLN A 162 -9.06 -16.79 0.71
C GLN A 162 -9.16 -15.29 0.40
N ALA A 163 -8.25 -14.48 0.96
CA ALA A 163 -8.20 -13.04 0.66
C ALA A 163 -8.00 -12.77 -0.84
N THR A 164 -7.17 -13.57 -1.51
CA THR A 164 -6.96 -13.43 -2.97
C THR A 164 -8.22 -13.72 -3.76
N ARG A 165 -8.99 -14.76 -3.40
CA ARG A 165 -10.25 -15.09 -4.08
C ARG A 165 -11.31 -14.01 -3.89
N GLU A 166 -11.45 -13.49 -2.68
CA GLU A 166 -12.41 -12.42 -2.38
C GLU A 166 -12.06 -11.14 -3.12
N VAL A 167 -10.79 -10.72 -3.11
CA VAL A 167 -10.35 -9.57 -3.90
C VAL A 167 -10.62 -9.78 -5.37
N ASN A 168 -10.29 -10.94 -5.93
CA ASN A 168 -10.60 -11.22 -7.34
C ASN A 168 -12.10 -11.08 -7.62
N ALA A 169 -12.97 -11.68 -6.80
CA ALA A 169 -14.42 -11.60 -6.98
C ALA A 169 -14.94 -10.16 -6.90
N VAL A 170 -14.46 -9.37 -5.93
CA VAL A 170 -14.83 -7.96 -5.78
C VAL A 170 -14.39 -7.15 -6.99
N ILE A 171 -13.13 -7.30 -7.41
CA ILE A 171 -12.56 -6.53 -8.52
C ILE A 171 -13.17 -6.94 -9.87
N ASP A 172 -13.39 -8.23 -10.11
CA ASP A 172 -14.04 -8.71 -11.33
C ASP A 172 -15.49 -8.20 -11.43
N GLY A 173 -16.18 -8.04 -10.29
CA GLY A 173 -17.51 -7.41 -10.23
C GLY A 173 -17.52 -5.88 -10.32
N LEU A 174 -16.38 -5.21 -10.22
CA LEU A 174 -16.23 -3.75 -10.43
C LEU A 174 -15.76 -3.42 -11.86
N GLY A 175 -15.06 -4.34 -12.51
CA GLY A 175 -14.42 -4.10 -13.81
C GLY A 175 -13.08 -3.38 -13.69
N PHE A 176 -12.35 -3.33 -14.82
CA PHE A 176 -11.08 -2.64 -14.98
C PHE A 176 -11.19 -1.50 -15.98
#